data_AF-A0A7L0SDS6-F1
#
_entry.id   AF-A0A7L0SDS6-F1
#
_cell.length_a   1.000
_cell.length_b   1.000
_cell.length_c   1.000
_cell.angle_alpha   90.00
_cell.angle_beta   90.00
_cell.angle_gamma   90.00
#
_symmetry.space_group_name_H-M   'P 1'
#
loop_
_entity.id
_entity.type
_entity.pdbx_description
1 polymer ?
#
loop_
_entity_poly.entity_id
_entity_poly.type
_entity_poly.pdbx_seq_one_letter_code
_entity_poly.pdbx_strand_id
1 'polypeptide(L)'
;FTEMPTDNFVESSFWNFDALFQPQQHPARDQHDTFFLQDPAEAPELPAGYTAKVKKVHSQGGYGSQGYKYEWRLEEARKNLLRTHTTSASARALHRLARQEKFSPVKYFSIDRVFRNESLDATHLAEFHQVEGVVADRGLTLGHLMGTLRQFFTKLGITQLRFKPAYNPYTEPSMEVFSYHEGLKKWVEVGNSGIFRP
;
A
#
# COMPACT_ATOMS: atom_id res chain seq x y z
N PHE A 1 17.73 -4.74 2.96
CA PHE A 1 16.62 -3.84 2.62
C PHE A 1 17.17 -2.44 2.74
N THR A 2 16.88 -1.57 1.77
CA THR A 2 17.30 -0.16 1.76
C THR A 2 16.12 0.69 2.18
N GLU A 3 16.36 1.68 3.04
CA GLU A 3 15.29 2.56 3.53
C GLU A 3 14.78 3.48 2.41
N MET A 4 13.47 3.63 2.29
CA MET A 4 12.85 4.59 1.36
C MET A 4 12.65 5.92 2.06
N PRO A 5 12.83 7.05 1.36
CA PRO A 5 12.43 8.34 1.89
C PRO A 5 10.91 8.39 2.02
N THR A 6 10.45 8.86 3.17
CA THR A 6 9.04 9.01 3.50
C THR A 6 8.72 10.41 4.01
N ASP A 7 9.50 11.43 3.62
CA ASP A 7 9.44 12.79 4.17
C ASP A 7 8.21 13.62 3.71
N ASN A 8 7.00 13.04 3.71
CA ASN A 8 5.78 13.68 3.25
C ASN A 8 4.49 13.17 3.95
N PHE A 9 4.06 13.81 5.04
CA PHE A 9 2.76 13.45 5.67
C PHE A 9 1.57 13.70 4.74
N VAL A 10 1.64 14.78 3.97
CA VAL A 10 0.67 15.09 2.94
C VAL A 10 0.96 14.26 1.69
N GLU A 11 -0.06 13.59 1.19
CA GLU A 11 0.00 12.80 -0.04
C GLU A 11 -1.20 13.13 -0.93
N SER A 12 -1.01 13.08 -2.25
CA SER A 12 -2.14 13.24 -3.17
C SER A 12 -2.93 11.94 -3.23
N SER A 13 -4.26 12.02 -3.35
CA SER A 13 -5.14 10.85 -3.53
C SER A 13 -4.68 9.94 -4.68
N PHE A 14 -4.06 10.51 -5.72
CA PHE A 14 -3.41 9.76 -6.77
C PHE A 14 -2.37 8.76 -6.24
N TRP A 15 -1.39 9.18 -5.44
CA TRP A 15 -0.33 8.31 -4.94
C TRP A 15 -0.79 7.43 -3.79
N ASN A 16 -1.71 7.93 -2.97
CA ASN A 16 -2.25 7.17 -1.84
C ASN A 16 -3.22 6.08 -2.29
N PHE A 17 -3.95 6.25 -3.40
CA PHE A 17 -4.97 5.28 -3.81
C PHE A 17 -4.86 4.87 -5.29
N ASP A 18 -4.94 5.83 -6.21
CA ASP A 18 -5.12 5.52 -7.64
C ASP A 18 -3.90 4.77 -8.24
N ALA A 19 -2.68 5.16 -7.88
CA ALA A 19 -1.43 4.54 -8.32
C ALA A 19 -1.28 3.10 -7.82
N LEU A 20 -1.95 2.75 -6.72
CA LEU A 20 -2.04 1.41 -6.17
C LEU A 20 -3.20 0.61 -6.79
N PHE A 21 -3.88 1.13 -7.80
CA PHE A 21 -5.05 0.48 -8.39
C PHE A 21 -6.24 0.34 -7.42
N GLN A 22 -6.32 1.18 -6.38
CA GLN A 22 -7.50 1.24 -5.51
C GLN A 22 -8.59 2.14 -6.14
N PRO A 23 -9.82 1.64 -6.36
CA PRO A 23 -10.85 2.39 -7.10
C PRO A 23 -11.34 3.63 -6.35
N GLN A 24 -11.82 4.65 -7.08
CA GLN A 24 -12.27 5.92 -6.49
C GLN A 24 -13.51 5.80 -5.59
N GLN A 25 -14.36 4.81 -5.86
CA GLN A 25 -15.53 4.47 -5.07
C GLN A 25 -15.23 3.58 -3.84
N HIS A 26 -13.95 3.31 -3.53
CA HIS A 26 -13.60 2.47 -2.39
C HIS A 26 -13.93 3.16 -1.06
N PRO A 27 -14.57 2.48 -0.08
CA PRO A 27 -14.98 3.09 1.20
C PRO A 27 -13.85 3.80 1.94
N ALA A 28 -12.64 3.20 1.96
CA ALA A 28 -11.48 3.83 2.58
C ALA A 28 -11.08 5.23 2.02
N ARG A 29 -11.69 5.69 0.91
CA ARG A 29 -11.51 7.05 0.37
C ARG A 29 -12.58 8.03 0.84
N ASP A 30 -13.51 7.60 1.69
CA ASP A 30 -14.52 8.45 2.30
C ASP A 30 -13.89 9.38 3.35
N GLN A 31 -14.52 10.54 3.56
CA GLN A 31 -14.14 11.49 4.60
C GLN A 31 -14.26 10.88 6.00
N HIS A 32 -15.12 9.86 6.16
CA HIS A 32 -15.22 9.11 7.40
C HIS A 32 -13.99 8.25 7.72
N ASP A 33 -13.16 7.89 6.73
CA ASP A 33 -11.97 7.03 6.94
C ASP A 33 -10.65 7.79 6.72
N THR A 34 -10.68 8.89 5.95
CA THR A 34 -9.49 9.62 5.49
C THR A 34 -9.55 11.10 5.87
N PHE A 35 -8.44 11.61 6.43
CA PHE A 35 -8.24 13.05 6.64
C PHE A 35 -7.85 13.74 5.33
N PHE A 36 -8.81 14.34 4.65
CA PHE A 36 -8.56 15.23 3.51
C PHE A 36 -8.13 16.62 3.98
N LEU A 37 -7.26 17.27 3.20
CA LEU A 37 -6.81 18.61 3.50
C LEU A 37 -7.80 19.67 3.00
N GLN A 38 -7.98 20.71 3.81
CA GLN A 38 -8.63 21.95 3.38
C GLN A 38 -7.63 22.91 2.72
N ASP A 39 -6.38 22.95 3.19
CA ASP A 39 -5.30 23.75 2.61
C ASP A 39 -3.93 23.05 2.83
N PRO A 40 -3.14 22.77 1.78
CA PRO A 40 -3.51 22.83 0.36
C PRO A 40 -4.48 21.68 -0.01
N ALA A 41 -5.68 22.00 -0.49
CA ALA A 41 -6.70 21.00 -0.85
C ALA A 41 -6.34 20.13 -2.06
N GLU A 42 -5.61 20.68 -3.03
CA GLU A 42 -5.25 19.99 -4.27
C GLU A 42 -3.74 19.90 -4.46
N ALA A 43 -3.28 18.77 -5.00
CA ALA A 43 -1.93 18.59 -5.47
C ALA A 43 -1.69 19.51 -6.70
N PRO A 44 -0.62 20.33 -6.68
CA PRO A 44 -0.34 21.24 -7.79
C PRO A 44 -0.08 20.48 -9.08
N GLU A 45 0.68 19.38 -9.01
CA GLU A 45 1.08 18.58 -10.16
C GLU A 45 0.95 17.08 -9.90
N LEU A 46 0.55 16.36 -10.95
CA LEU A 46 0.58 14.90 -11.03
C LEU A 46 1.41 14.48 -12.26
N PRO A 47 2.06 13.30 -12.25
CA PRO A 47 2.89 12.85 -13.35
C PRO A 47 2.03 12.53 -14.59
N ALA A 48 1.78 13.51 -15.46
CA ALA A 48 0.78 13.47 -16.52
C ALA A 48 0.78 12.17 -17.36
N GLY A 49 1.96 11.72 -17.80
CA GLY A 49 2.08 10.49 -18.59
C GLY A 49 1.74 9.21 -17.82
N TYR A 50 2.00 9.17 -16.51
CA TYR A 50 1.63 8.05 -15.65
C TYR A 50 0.14 8.14 -15.24
N THR A 51 -0.33 9.35 -14.90
CA THR A 51 -1.75 9.60 -14.57
C THR A 51 -2.68 9.21 -15.72
N ALA A 52 -2.31 9.50 -16.98
CA ALA A 52 -3.08 9.06 -18.14
C ALA A 52 -3.17 7.53 -18.27
N LYS A 53 -2.08 6.81 -17.98
CA LYS A 53 -2.06 5.33 -17.97
C LYS A 53 -2.95 4.79 -16.85
N VAL A 54 -2.84 5.34 -15.64
CA VAL A 54 -3.68 4.95 -14.48
C VAL A 54 -5.15 5.17 -14.82
N LYS A 55 -5.52 6.37 -15.31
CA LYS A 55 -6.90 6.67 -15.76
C LYS A 55 -7.42 5.63 -16.74
N LYS A 56 -6.63 5.29 -17.76
CA LYS A 56 -7.01 4.29 -18.77
C LYS A 56 -7.25 2.92 -18.15
N VAL A 57 -6.31 2.41 -17.35
CA VAL A 57 -6.40 1.06 -16.78
C VAL A 57 -7.52 0.95 -15.75
N HIS A 58 -7.73 1.98 -14.92
CA HIS A 58 -8.85 2.03 -13.98
C HIS A 58 -10.20 1.97 -14.68
N SER A 59 -10.38 2.74 -15.75
CA SER A 59 -11.67 2.87 -16.43
C SER A 59 -11.93 1.77 -17.46
N GLN A 60 -11.01 1.60 -18.42
CA GLN A 60 -11.18 0.76 -19.61
C GLN A 60 -10.44 -0.58 -19.52
N GLY A 61 -9.55 -0.73 -18.54
CA GLY A 61 -8.64 -1.87 -18.45
C GLY A 61 -7.38 -1.71 -19.30
N GLY A 62 -6.57 -2.77 -19.30
CA GLY A 62 -5.23 -2.81 -19.87
C GLY A 62 -4.37 -3.84 -19.16
N TYR A 63 -3.22 -4.18 -19.75
CA TYR A 63 -2.26 -5.14 -19.18
C TYR A 63 -2.88 -6.51 -18.80
N GLY A 64 -3.91 -6.95 -19.53
CA GLY A 64 -4.65 -8.19 -19.27
C GLY A 64 -5.82 -8.05 -18.29
N SER A 65 -5.98 -6.89 -17.63
CA SER A 65 -7.12 -6.56 -16.76
C SER A 65 -8.27 -5.90 -17.55
N GLN A 66 -9.51 -6.12 -17.09
CA GLN A 66 -10.70 -5.44 -17.61
C GLN A 66 -10.94 -4.06 -16.99
N GLY A 67 -10.07 -3.64 -16.05
CA GLY A 67 -10.28 -2.43 -15.25
C GLY A 67 -11.47 -2.56 -14.31
N TYR A 68 -11.88 -1.43 -13.71
CA TYR A 68 -13.05 -1.33 -12.84
C TYR A 68 -14.31 -0.86 -13.56
N LYS A 69 -14.23 -0.52 -14.86
CA LYS A 69 -15.38 -0.15 -15.70
C LYS A 69 -16.21 1.01 -15.14
N TYR A 70 -15.54 2.06 -14.67
CA TYR A 70 -16.14 3.30 -14.20
C TYR A 70 -15.45 4.53 -14.81
N GLU A 71 -16.06 5.70 -14.66
CA GLU A 71 -15.44 6.97 -15.04
C GLU A 71 -14.43 7.42 -13.98
N TRP A 72 -13.15 7.34 -14.30
CA TRP A 72 -12.08 7.85 -13.44
C TRP A 72 -11.96 9.38 -13.54
N ARG A 73 -12.08 10.07 -12.41
CA ARG A 73 -12.11 11.53 -12.32
C ARG A 73 -10.78 12.10 -11.84
N LEU A 74 -10.23 13.06 -12.58
CA LEU A 74 -8.94 13.67 -12.24
C LEU A 74 -9.01 14.52 -10.96
N GLU A 75 -10.12 15.22 -10.74
CA GLU A 75 -10.36 16.02 -9.53
C GLU A 75 -10.23 15.18 -8.25
N GLU A 76 -10.76 13.96 -8.23
CA GLU A 76 -10.64 13.03 -7.09
C GLU A 76 -9.20 12.62 -6.83
N ALA A 77 -8.37 12.50 -7.87
CA ALA A 77 -6.96 12.13 -7.74
C ALA A 77 -6.09 13.30 -7.26
N ARG A 78 -6.52 14.55 -7.48
CA ARG A 78 -5.80 15.75 -7.04
C ARG A 78 -6.02 16.08 -5.57
N LYS A 79 -7.10 15.63 -4.93
CA LYS A 79 -7.37 15.90 -3.51
C LYS A 79 -6.19 15.46 -2.64
N ASN A 80 -5.64 16.37 -1.86
CA ASN A 80 -4.61 16.04 -0.87
C ASN A 80 -5.25 15.49 0.41
N LEU A 81 -4.51 14.61 1.06
CA LEU A 81 -4.87 13.96 2.30
C LEU A 81 -3.63 13.79 3.18
N LEU A 82 -3.84 13.48 4.46
CA LEU A 82 -2.80 12.88 5.28
C LEU A 82 -2.70 11.40 4.91
N ARG A 83 -1.49 10.92 4.61
CA ARG A 83 -1.28 9.56 4.11
C ARG A 83 -1.92 8.51 5.04
N THR A 84 -2.60 7.53 4.47
CA THR A 84 -3.34 6.52 5.26
C THR A 84 -2.55 5.23 5.49
N HIS A 85 -1.48 5.04 4.73
CA HIS A 85 -0.58 3.89 4.80
C HIS A 85 0.76 4.23 4.09
N THR A 86 1.86 3.57 4.48
CA THR A 86 3.18 3.79 3.86
C THR A 86 3.31 3.17 2.46
N THR A 87 2.30 2.43 2.00
CA THR A 87 2.25 1.85 0.65
C THR A 87 2.29 2.89 -0.46
N SER A 88 1.88 4.14 -0.18
CA SER A 88 2.05 5.27 -1.10
C SER A 88 3.53 5.61 -1.35
N ALA A 89 4.38 5.50 -0.32
CA ALA A 89 5.82 5.66 -0.45
C ALA A 89 6.44 4.53 -1.29
N SER A 90 5.96 3.29 -1.11
CA SER A 90 6.32 2.16 -1.99
C SER A 90 5.91 2.40 -3.43
N ALA A 91 4.70 2.93 -3.70
CA ALA A 91 4.26 3.27 -5.05
C ALA A 91 5.21 4.30 -5.70
N ARG A 92 5.60 5.35 -4.96
CA ARG A 92 6.58 6.34 -5.43
C ARG A 92 7.95 5.72 -5.69
N ALA A 93 8.44 4.86 -4.80
CA ALA A 93 9.72 4.18 -4.96
C ALA A 93 9.74 3.23 -6.16
N LEU A 94 8.68 2.44 -6.36
CA LEU A 94 8.52 1.54 -7.50
C LEU A 94 8.37 2.33 -8.81
N HIS A 95 7.65 3.46 -8.80
CA HIS A 95 7.57 4.33 -9.97
C HIS A 95 8.95 4.90 -10.36
N ARG A 96 9.76 5.32 -9.38
CA ARG A 96 11.15 5.76 -9.64
C ARG A 96 12.02 4.63 -10.18
N LEU A 97 11.91 3.43 -9.61
CA LEU A 97 12.62 2.24 -10.08
C LEU A 97 12.27 1.90 -11.54
N ALA A 98 10.99 1.96 -11.90
CA ALA A 98 10.50 1.65 -13.25
C ALA A 98 10.99 2.63 -14.33
N ARG A 99 11.55 3.77 -13.95
CA ARG A 99 12.11 4.80 -14.86
C ARG A 99 13.60 4.65 -15.12
N GLN A 100 14.27 3.73 -14.43
CA GLN A 100 15.67 3.43 -14.70
C GLN A 100 15.81 2.78 -16.09
N GLU A 101 16.90 3.08 -16.80
CA GLU A 101 17.16 2.51 -18.14
C GLU A 101 17.22 0.98 -18.11
N LYS A 102 17.74 0.42 -17.01
CA LYS A 102 17.82 -1.01 -16.78
C LYS A 102 17.22 -1.33 -15.41
N PHE A 103 16.30 -2.28 -15.40
CA PHE A 103 15.78 -2.83 -14.15
C PHE A 103 16.89 -3.51 -13.35
N SER A 104 16.99 -3.17 -12.06
CA SER A 104 17.82 -3.87 -11.08
C SER A 104 16.94 -4.36 -9.93
N PRO A 105 17.13 -5.60 -9.44
CA PRO A 105 16.40 -6.11 -8.29
C PRO A 105 16.64 -5.26 -7.03
N VAL A 106 15.60 -5.01 -6.26
CA VAL A 106 15.67 -4.17 -5.05
C VAL A 106 14.86 -4.76 -3.90
N LYS A 107 15.25 -4.37 -2.67
CA LYS A 107 14.53 -4.65 -1.43
C LYS A 107 14.44 -3.35 -0.66
N TYR A 108 13.24 -2.81 -0.50
CA TYR A 108 13.03 -1.55 0.20
C TYR A 108 12.23 -1.73 1.48
N PHE A 109 12.45 -0.86 2.46
CA PHE A 109 11.61 -0.78 3.66
C PHE A 109 11.33 0.68 4.05
N SER A 110 10.30 0.88 4.86
CA SER A 110 10.03 2.16 5.52
C SER A 110 9.34 1.93 6.86
N ILE A 111 9.58 2.85 7.80
CA ILE A 111 8.88 2.93 9.08
C ILE A 111 8.47 4.37 9.26
N ASP A 112 7.18 4.67 9.17
CA ASP A 112 6.72 6.05 9.28
C ASP A 112 5.28 6.14 9.77
N ARG A 113 4.92 7.35 10.19
CA ARG A 113 3.58 7.69 10.68
C ARG A 113 2.57 7.75 9.54
N VAL A 114 1.38 7.24 9.83
CA VAL A 114 0.20 7.27 8.98
C VAL A 114 -1.00 7.74 9.78
N PHE A 115 -2.02 8.25 9.10
CA PHE A 115 -3.16 8.91 9.70
C PHE A 115 -4.45 8.27 9.19
N ARG A 116 -5.38 7.94 10.09
CA ARG A 116 -6.69 7.37 9.73
C ARG A 116 -7.77 8.04 10.54
N ASN A 117 -8.86 8.42 9.88
CA ASN A 117 -9.99 9.06 10.54
C ASN A 117 -10.93 8.03 11.18
N GLU A 118 -10.38 7.04 11.86
CA GLU A 118 -11.18 6.03 12.54
C GLU A 118 -11.74 6.59 13.86
N SER A 119 -12.88 6.06 14.31
CA SER A 119 -13.46 6.48 15.59
C SER A 119 -12.45 6.20 16.71
N LEU A 120 -12.02 7.25 17.42
CA LEU A 120 -11.08 7.11 18.52
C LEU A 120 -11.69 6.21 19.60
N ASP A 121 -11.04 5.07 19.83
CA ASP A 121 -11.34 4.21 20.96
C ASP A 121 -10.03 3.85 21.70
N ALA A 122 -10.13 3.05 22.75
CA ALA A 122 -8.97 2.69 23.58
C ALA A 122 -7.87 1.93 22.80
N THR A 123 -8.14 1.47 21.58
CA THR A 123 -7.28 0.65 20.74
C THR A 123 -6.96 1.25 19.36
N HIS A 124 -7.74 2.24 18.90
CA HIS A 124 -7.57 2.90 17.60
C HIS A 124 -7.15 4.36 17.78
N LEU A 125 -5.90 4.64 17.45
CA LEU A 125 -5.34 6.00 17.42
C LEU A 125 -5.53 6.60 16.03
N ALA A 126 -5.81 7.90 15.96
CA ALA A 126 -5.91 8.63 14.70
C ALA A 126 -4.58 8.67 13.91
N GLU A 127 -3.46 8.44 14.60
CA GLU A 127 -2.13 8.29 14.01
C GLU A 127 -1.36 7.13 14.65
N PHE A 128 -0.61 6.38 13.85
CA PHE A 128 0.27 5.31 14.31
C PHE A 128 1.42 5.10 13.33
N HIS A 129 2.44 4.33 13.72
CA HIS A 129 3.57 4.02 12.84
C HIS A 129 3.32 2.71 12.10
N GLN A 130 3.48 2.73 10.78
CA GLN A 130 3.39 1.56 9.92
C GLN A 130 4.79 1.15 9.43
N VAL A 131 5.11 -0.13 9.57
CA VAL A 131 6.32 -0.76 9.02
C VAL A 131 5.94 -1.45 7.72
N GLU A 132 6.63 -1.14 6.62
CA GLU A 132 6.42 -1.79 5.33
C GLU A 132 7.74 -2.23 4.70
N GLY A 133 7.71 -3.39 4.03
CA GLY A 133 8.82 -3.89 3.21
C GLY A 133 8.33 -4.37 1.85
N VAL A 134 9.07 -4.04 0.79
CA VAL A 134 8.79 -4.44 -0.59
C VAL A 134 10.04 -5.07 -1.22
N VAL A 135 9.84 -6.16 -1.96
CA VAL A 135 10.89 -6.81 -2.76
C VAL A 135 10.42 -6.80 -4.20
N ALA A 136 11.26 -6.26 -5.10
CA ALA A 136 10.99 -6.23 -6.53
C ALA A 136 12.12 -6.96 -7.26
N ASP A 137 11.77 -8.08 -7.90
CA ASP A 137 12.67 -8.92 -8.68
C ASP A 137 11.85 -9.71 -9.72
N ARG A 138 12.53 -10.38 -10.64
CA ARG A 138 11.92 -11.23 -11.67
C ARG A 138 11.62 -12.61 -11.10
N GLY A 139 10.44 -13.15 -11.43
CA GLY A 139 10.08 -14.52 -11.04
C GLY A 139 9.82 -14.71 -9.54
N LEU A 140 9.47 -13.64 -8.82
CA LEU A 140 9.00 -13.77 -7.45
C LEU A 140 7.69 -14.56 -7.39
N THR A 141 7.54 -15.34 -6.32
CA THR A 141 6.40 -16.24 -6.13
C THR A 141 5.85 -16.03 -4.72
N LEU A 142 4.67 -16.57 -4.46
CA LEU A 142 4.09 -16.55 -3.12
C LEU A 142 5.00 -17.20 -2.06
N GLY A 143 5.74 -18.25 -2.46
CA GLY A 143 6.72 -18.91 -1.60
C GLY A 143 7.88 -17.98 -1.20
N HIS A 144 8.34 -17.11 -2.10
CA HIS A 144 9.36 -16.11 -1.79
C HIS A 144 8.87 -15.08 -0.76
N LEU A 145 7.60 -14.64 -0.87
CA LEU A 145 6.96 -13.75 0.11
C LEU A 145 6.89 -14.43 1.49
N MET A 146 6.35 -15.65 1.55
CA MET A 146 6.25 -16.43 2.79
C MET A 146 7.63 -16.68 3.43
N GLY A 147 8.65 -16.99 2.62
CA GLY A 147 10.02 -17.18 3.09
C GLY A 147 10.61 -15.91 3.68
N THR A 148 10.39 -14.76 3.03
CA THR A 148 10.83 -13.45 3.52
C THR A 148 10.16 -13.10 4.85
N LEU A 149 8.84 -13.29 4.96
CA LEU A 149 8.08 -13.06 6.19
C LEU A 149 8.55 -13.98 7.32
N ARG A 150 8.78 -15.27 7.06
CA ARG A 150 9.35 -16.20 8.06
C ARG A 150 10.69 -15.70 8.58
N GLN A 151 11.59 -15.26 7.70
CA GLN A 151 12.90 -14.75 8.11
C GLN A 151 12.79 -13.45 8.92
N PHE A 152 11.88 -12.54 8.52
CA PHE A 152 11.62 -11.31 9.25
C PHE A 152 11.12 -11.58 10.68
N PHE A 153 10.04 -12.34 10.83
CA PHE A 153 9.46 -12.66 12.13
C PHE A 153 10.38 -13.53 13.01
N THR A 154 11.16 -14.43 12.42
CA THR A 154 12.16 -15.22 13.17
C THR A 154 13.19 -14.31 13.84
N LYS A 155 13.64 -13.24 13.17
CA LYS A 155 14.55 -12.25 13.75
C LYS A 155 13.92 -11.41 14.86
N LEU A 156 12.59 -11.38 14.94
CA LEU A 156 11.82 -10.79 16.04
C LEU A 156 11.47 -11.80 17.15
N GLY A 157 11.97 -13.04 17.06
CA GLY A 157 11.67 -14.11 18.02
C GLY A 157 10.31 -14.79 17.81
N ILE A 158 9.63 -14.54 16.68
CA ILE A 158 8.32 -15.10 16.36
C ILE A 158 8.51 -16.24 15.34
N THR A 159 8.27 -17.47 15.77
CA THR A 159 8.54 -18.68 14.96
C THR A 159 7.28 -19.45 14.55
N GLN A 160 6.21 -19.39 15.34
CA GLN A 160 4.96 -20.09 15.07
C GLN A 160 4.08 -19.28 14.10
N LEU A 161 4.34 -19.38 12.79
CA LEU A 161 3.59 -18.62 11.78
C LEU A 161 2.55 -19.46 11.04
N ARG A 162 1.38 -18.86 10.79
CA ARG A 162 0.36 -19.33 9.84
C ARG A 162 0.02 -18.23 8.85
N PHE A 163 -0.34 -18.63 7.64
CA PHE A 163 -0.72 -17.72 6.57
C PHE A 163 -2.17 -17.99 6.18
N LYS A 164 -2.99 -16.94 6.10
CA LYS A 164 -4.40 -17.02 5.75
C LYS A 164 -4.65 -16.16 4.51
N PRO A 165 -5.35 -16.67 3.47
CA PRO A 165 -5.75 -15.84 2.34
C PRO A 165 -6.53 -14.61 2.79
N ALA A 166 -6.24 -13.48 2.16
CA ALA A 166 -6.85 -12.19 2.44
C ALA A 166 -7.20 -11.46 1.14
N TYR A 167 -7.73 -10.26 1.27
CA TYR A 167 -8.00 -9.37 0.15
C TYR A 167 -7.42 -7.98 0.44
N ASN A 168 -6.55 -7.50 -0.45
CA ASN A 168 -6.21 -6.08 -0.54
C ASN A 168 -6.45 -5.62 -1.99
N PRO A 169 -7.00 -4.42 -2.22
CA PRO A 169 -7.27 -3.93 -3.57
C PRO A 169 -6.05 -3.93 -4.51
N TYR A 170 -4.87 -3.72 -3.93
CA TYR A 170 -3.61 -3.54 -4.65
C TYR A 170 -2.73 -4.79 -4.72
N THR A 171 -3.14 -5.92 -4.12
CA THR A 171 -2.39 -7.19 -4.20
C THR A 171 -3.22 -8.39 -4.65
N GLU A 172 -2.63 -9.24 -5.48
CA GLU A 172 -3.18 -10.53 -5.89
C GLU A 172 -2.04 -11.51 -6.21
N PRO A 173 -1.85 -12.60 -5.43
CA PRO A 173 -2.56 -12.98 -4.20
C PRO A 173 -2.21 -12.11 -2.97
N SER A 174 -3.07 -12.16 -1.95
CA SER A 174 -2.88 -11.50 -0.65
C SER A 174 -2.96 -12.51 0.51
N MET A 175 -2.24 -12.25 1.60
CA MET A 175 -2.29 -13.07 2.82
C MET A 175 -2.08 -12.24 4.10
N GLU A 176 -2.84 -12.61 5.13
CA GLU A 176 -2.58 -12.26 6.52
C GLU A 176 -1.60 -13.26 7.14
N VAL A 177 -0.79 -12.78 8.07
CA VAL A 177 0.17 -13.57 8.85
C VAL A 177 -0.29 -13.61 10.30
N PHE A 178 -0.39 -14.81 10.85
CA PHE A 178 -0.78 -15.05 12.23
C PHE A 178 0.35 -15.70 13.01
N SER A 179 0.47 -15.36 14.29
CA SER A 179 1.32 -16.05 15.26
C SER A 179 0.53 -16.57 16.46
N TYR A 180 0.92 -17.70 17.04
CA TYR A 180 0.37 -18.13 18.31
C TYR A 180 0.94 -17.28 19.45
N HIS A 181 0.07 -16.74 20.31
CA HIS A 181 0.46 -15.93 21.46
C HIS A 181 0.26 -16.72 22.76
N GLU A 182 1.36 -17.14 23.39
CA GLU A 182 1.35 -18.03 24.57
C GLU A 182 0.49 -17.48 25.73
N GLY A 183 0.58 -16.18 26.00
CA GLY A 183 -0.20 -15.55 27.09
C GLY A 183 -1.71 -15.47 26.83
N LEU A 184 -2.13 -15.44 25.55
CA LEU A 184 -3.55 -15.34 25.16
C LEU A 184 -4.12 -16.69 24.72
N LYS A 185 -3.25 -17.71 24.59
CA LYS A 185 -3.56 -19.07 24.13
C LYS A 185 -4.34 -19.12 22.82
N LYS A 186 -4.11 -18.16 21.91
CA LYS A 186 -4.79 -18.04 20.62
C LYS A 186 -3.86 -17.55 19.52
N TRP A 187 -4.27 -17.77 18.28
CA TRP A 187 -3.64 -17.16 17.11
C TRP A 187 -4.03 -15.69 17.02
N VAL A 188 -3.05 -14.82 16.89
CA VAL A 188 -3.21 -13.37 16.71
C VAL A 188 -2.61 -12.95 15.38
N GLU A 189 -3.24 -12.00 14.71
CA GLU A 189 -2.69 -11.40 13.51
C GLU A 189 -1.44 -10.58 13.86
N VAL A 190 -0.38 -10.74 13.08
CA VAL A 190 0.91 -10.05 13.28
C VAL A 190 1.38 -9.29 12.04
N GLY A 191 0.65 -9.38 10.93
CA GLY A 191 0.92 -8.60 9.73
C GLY A 191 0.04 -8.98 8.55
N ASN A 192 0.03 -8.11 7.54
CA ASN A 192 -0.66 -8.29 6.26
C ASN A 192 0.37 -8.20 5.13
N SER A 193 0.12 -8.88 4.00
CA SER A 193 1.04 -8.91 2.86
C SER A 193 0.35 -9.33 1.57
N GLY A 194 1.05 -9.17 0.44
CA GLY A 194 0.61 -9.69 -0.85
C GLY A 194 1.60 -9.41 -1.97
N ILE A 195 1.24 -9.80 -3.19
CA ILE A 195 1.98 -9.50 -4.42
C ILE A 195 1.25 -8.40 -5.17
N PHE A 196 1.91 -7.27 -5.44
CA PHE A 196 1.28 -6.15 -6.16
C PHE A 196 0.69 -6.60 -7.49
N ARG A 197 -0.50 -6.08 -7.81
CA ARG A 197 -1.18 -6.32 -9.09
C ARG A 197 -0.36 -5.76 -10.27
N PRO A 198 -0.46 -6.36 -11.46
CA PRO A 198 0.21 -5.88 -12.68
C PRO A 198 -0.40 -4.59 -13.25
#